data_AF-A0A2V7PKC3-F1
#
_entry.id   AF-A0A2V7PKC3-F1
#
_cell.length_a   1.000
_cell.length_b   1.000
_cell.length_c   1.000
_cell.angle_alpha   90.00
_cell.angle_beta   90.00
_cell.angle_gamma   90.00
#
_symmetry.space_group_name_H-M   'P 1'
#
loop_
_entity.id
_entity.type
_entity.pdbx_description
1 polymer ?
#
loop_
_entity_poly.entity_id
_entity_poly.type
_entity_poly.pdbx_seq_one_letter_code
_entity_poly.pdbx_strand_id
1 'polypeptide(L)'
;MTPSHQIFLLSPANSAGKRAALLLRKDGRSVLAQRLRAAQGGTGGGGATVGEIYTFMSGLYFRGKLAYASAFANPPDGCLGIHVIVPGRGLCSPDVVMDRDGLRAVARVPVDPDNRRYTDPLRRDAALLAAQLHAGDAAVLLGSIATPKYLEPLTDILGPRLHIPREFVGLGDMSRGALMLRCAREGRELTYIAASLQPS
;
A
#
# COMPACT_ATOMS: atom_id res chain seq x y z
N MET A 1 18.67 -12.15 11.08
CA MET A 1 18.48 -11.35 12.31
C MET A 1 17.12 -10.67 12.19
N THR A 2 16.36 -10.54 13.27
CA THR A 2 15.14 -9.72 13.28
C THR A 2 15.52 -8.25 13.10
N PRO A 3 14.78 -7.47 12.31
CA PRO A 3 15.10 -6.07 12.09
C PRO A 3 14.94 -5.26 13.38
N SER A 4 15.74 -4.21 13.55
CA SER A 4 15.66 -3.30 14.70
C SER A 4 14.38 -2.48 14.66
N HIS A 5 14.08 -1.90 13.50
CA HIS A 5 12.82 -1.26 13.18
C HIS A 5 12.23 -1.83 11.90
N GLN A 6 10.91 -1.74 11.77
CA GLN A 6 10.22 -2.17 10.57
C GLN A 6 9.03 -1.29 10.23
N ILE A 7 8.94 -0.99 8.94
CA ILE A 7 7.85 -0.26 8.33
C ILE A 7 7.21 -1.12 7.23
N PHE A 8 5.97 -0.84 6.90
CA PHE A 8 5.20 -1.61 5.93
C PHE A 8 4.85 -0.78 4.70
N LEU A 9 5.11 -1.36 3.53
CA LEU A 9 4.69 -0.83 2.24
C LEU A 9 3.49 -1.66 1.75
N LEU A 10 2.32 -1.03 1.61
CA LEU A 10 1.09 -1.70 1.22
C LEU A 10 0.82 -1.44 -0.26
N SER A 11 0.78 -2.50 -1.06
CA SER A 11 0.42 -2.34 -2.46
C SER A 11 -1.08 -2.01 -2.62
N PRO A 12 -1.45 -1.16 -3.58
CA PRO A 12 -2.83 -0.74 -3.79
C PRO A 12 -3.65 -1.86 -4.44
N ALA A 13 -4.97 -1.74 -4.35
CA ALA A 13 -5.87 -2.38 -5.30
C ALA A 13 -5.90 -1.60 -6.62
N ASN A 14 -6.27 -2.25 -7.72
CA ASN A 14 -6.38 -1.59 -9.02
C ASN A 14 -7.49 -0.51 -9.01
N SER A 15 -7.08 0.77 -9.04
CA SER A 15 -7.96 1.94 -9.06
C SER A 15 -8.70 2.18 -10.38
N ALA A 16 -8.35 1.48 -11.45
CA ALA A 16 -9.13 1.45 -12.70
C ALA A 16 -10.17 0.30 -12.73
N GLY A 17 -10.22 -0.53 -11.67
CA GLY A 17 -11.07 -1.72 -11.64
C GLY A 17 -12.54 -1.47 -11.31
N LYS A 18 -13.37 -2.49 -11.51
CA LYS A 18 -14.83 -2.47 -11.26
C LYS A 18 -15.21 -1.93 -9.88
N ARG A 19 -14.47 -2.30 -8.84
CA ARG A 19 -14.73 -1.87 -7.45
C ARG A 19 -14.45 -0.37 -7.23
N ALA A 20 -13.41 0.17 -7.88
CA ALA A 20 -13.16 1.61 -7.86
C ALA A 20 -14.26 2.38 -8.59
N ALA A 21 -14.74 1.83 -9.72
CA ALA A 21 -15.85 2.41 -10.47
C ALA A 21 -17.12 2.54 -9.61
N LEU A 22 -17.40 1.59 -8.69
CA LEU A 22 -18.54 1.68 -7.77
C LEU A 22 -18.46 2.91 -6.84
N LEU A 23 -17.26 3.31 -6.40
CA LEU A 23 -17.07 4.53 -5.61
C LEU A 23 -17.26 5.79 -6.45
N LEU A 24 -16.90 5.73 -7.73
CA LEU A 24 -16.97 6.88 -8.65
C LEU A 24 -18.33 7.06 -9.34
N ARG A 25 -19.24 6.07 -9.27
CA ARG A 25 -20.60 6.14 -9.82
C ARG A 25 -21.38 7.31 -9.22
N LYS A 26 -22.13 8.02 -10.08
CA LYS A 26 -22.99 9.14 -9.66
C LYS A 26 -24.02 8.71 -8.61
N ASP A 27 -24.58 7.51 -8.75
CA ASP A 27 -25.65 7.00 -7.88
C ASP A 27 -25.15 5.93 -6.88
N GLY A 28 -23.85 5.91 -6.56
CA GLY A 28 -23.29 4.93 -5.62
C GLY A 28 -23.91 5.04 -4.23
N ARG A 29 -24.58 3.99 -3.74
CA ARG A 29 -25.33 4.03 -2.48
C ARG A 29 -24.52 3.69 -1.23
N SER A 30 -23.27 3.25 -1.36
CA SER A 30 -22.44 3.00 -0.18
C SER A 30 -22.14 4.32 0.53
N VAL A 31 -22.05 4.26 1.87
CA VAL A 31 -21.68 5.41 2.71
C VAL A 31 -20.38 6.04 2.23
N LEU A 32 -19.40 5.22 1.83
CA LEU A 32 -18.11 5.68 1.32
C LEU A 32 -18.25 6.46 -0.01
N ALA A 33 -19.08 5.98 -0.94
CA ALA A 33 -19.33 6.67 -2.20
C ALA A 33 -20.09 7.99 -1.97
N GLN A 34 -21.02 8.03 -1.03
CA GLN A 34 -21.72 9.26 -0.63
C GLN A 34 -20.76 10.29 -0.04
N ARG A 35 -19.90 9.88 0.90
CA ARG A 35 -18.86 10.74 1.48
C ARG A 35 -17.92 11.32 0.42
N LEU A 36 -17.43 10.48 -0.50
CA LEU A 36 -16.56 10.92 -1.60
C LEU A 36 -17.26 11.92 -2.53
N ARG A 37 -18.56 11.75 -2.80
CA ARG A 37 -19.33 12.70 -3.62
C ARG A 37 -19.56 14.03 -2.93
N ALA A 38 -19.86 14.02 -1.62
CA ALA A 38 -20.08 15.22 -0.84
C ALA A 38 -18.81 16.10 -0.73
N ALA A 39 -17.63 15.50 -0.83
CA ALA A 39 -16.33 16.17 -0.74
C ALA A 39 -15.91 16.97 -1.99
N GLN A 40 -16.70 16.99 -3.07
CA GLN A 40 -16.32 17.68 -4.31
C GLN A 40 -16.28 19.21 -4.12
N GLY A 41 -15.16 19.84 -4.50
CA GLY A 41 -15.02 21.31 -4.52
C GLY A 41 -14.08 21.91 -3.47
N GLY A 42 -13.35 21.10 -2.69
CA GLY A 42 -12.23 21.56 -1.84
C GLY A 42 -12.58 22.39 -0.61
N THR A 43 -13.85 22.74 -0.38
CA THR A 43 -14.28 23.64 0.69
C THR A 43 -15.17 23.02 1.77
N GLY A 44 -15.33 21.69 1.78
CA GLY A 44 -16.13 20.99 2.80
C GLY A 44 -15.36 19.82 3.41
N GLY A 45 -15.34 19.72 4.74
CA GLY A 45 -14.81 18.57 5.47
C GLY A 45 -15.51 17.29 4.99
N GLY A 46 -14.83 16.53 4.15
CA GLY A 46 -15.38 15.36 3.48
C GLY A 46 -14.32 14.61 2.70
N GLY A 47 -14.59 13.33 2.44
CA GLY A 47 -13.67 12.42 1.74
C GLY A 47 -13.62 11.07 2.44
N ALA A 48 -12.72 10.22 1.95
CA ALA A 48 -12.42 8.93 2.54
C ALA A 48 -10.91 8.79 2.71
N THR A 49 -10.47 8.12 3.76
CA THR A 49 -9.05 7.86 3.90
C THR A 49 -8.59 6.88 2.82
N VAL A 50 -7.30 6.95 2.45
CA VAL A 50 -6.66 5.99 1.55
C VAL A 50 -6.93 4.55 2.02
N GLY A 51 -6.86 4.31 3.33
CA GLY A 51 -7.15 3.01 3.95
C GLY A 51 -8.59 2.55 3.73
N GLU A 52 -9.58 3.42 3.92
CA GLU A 52 -11.00 3.13 3.67
C GLU A 52 -11.25 2.79 2.20
N ILE A 53 -10.68 3.60 1.28
CA ILE A 53 -10.83 3.43 -0.18
C ILE A 53 -10.28 2.08 -0.62
N TYR A 54 -9.05 1.75 -0.25
CA TYR A 54 -8.44 0.49 -0.68
C TYR A 54 -9.01 -0.73 0.04
N THR A 55 -9.50 -0.58 1.27
CA THR A 55 -10.27 -1.62 1.95
C THR A 55 -11.56 -1.92 1.19
N PHE A 56 -12.31 -0.90 0.77
CA PHE A 56 -13.50 -1.08 -0.06
C PHE A 56 -13.14 -1.75 -1.40
N MET A 57 -12.07 -1.29 -2.03
CA MET A 57 -11.68 -1.76 -3.37
C MET A 57 -11.01 -3.13 -3.39
N SER A 58 -10.44 -3.62 -2.30
CA SER A 58 -9.73 -4.90 -2.26
C SER A 58 -10.33 -5.91 -1.29
N GLY A 59 -11.30 -5.50 -0.46
CA GLY A 59 -11.93 -6.34 0.55
C GLY A 59 -10.91 -6.91 1.53
N LEU A 60 -10.98 -8.23 1.73
CA LEU A 60 -10.16 -8.95 2.72
C LEU A 60 -8.66 -8.75 2.52
N TYR A 61 -8.19 -8.62 1.26
CA TYR A 61 -6.77 -8.54 1.00
C TYR A 61 -6.14 -7.26 1.57
N PHE A 62 -6.68 -6.08 1.23
CA PHE A 62 -6.13 -4.83 1.77
C PHE A 62 -6.47 -4.66 3.25
N ARG A 63 -7.64 -5.12 3.70
CA ARG A 63 -7.96 -5.17 5.14
C ARG A 63 -6.91 -5.97 5.90
N GLY A 64 -6.48 -7.11 5.38
CA GLY A 64 -5.43 -7.93 5.99
C GLY A 64 -4.09 -7.22 6.02
N LYS A 65 -3.68 -6.57 4.92
CA LYS A 65 -2.46 -5.75 4.89
C LYS A 65 -2.44 -4.69 5.97
N LEU A 66 -3.52 -3.90 6.06
CA LEU A 66 -3.61 -2.81 7.00
C LEU A 66 -3.63 -3.31 8.44
N ALA A 67 -4.46 -4.31 8.76
CA ALA A 67 -4.53 -4.89 10.10
C ALA A 67 -3.18 -5.51 10.54
N TYR A 68 -2.50 -6.20 9.64
CA TYR A 68 -1.20 -6.79 9.91
C TYR A 68 -0.14 -5.72 10.12
N ALA A 69 -0.04 -4.73 9.22
CA ALA A 69 0.90 -3.63 9.36
C ALA A 69 0.67 -2.84 10.65
N SER A 70 -0.59 -2.60 11.03
CA SER A 70 -0.92 -1.94 12.30
C SER A 70 -0.53 -2.76 13.53
N ALA A 71 -0.53 -4.09 13.46
CA ALA A 71 -0.15 -4.94 14.58
C ALA A 71 1.37 -5.04 14.79
N PHE A 72 2.15 -4.94 13.70
CA PHE A 72 3.58 -5.26 13.73
C PHE A 72 4.49 -4.09 13.34
N ALA A 73 3.97 -2.92 12.96
CA ALA A 73 4.82 -1.77 12.65
C ALA A 73 5.63 -1.35 13.90
N ASN A 74 6.94 -1.18 13.70
CA ASN A 74 7.86 -0.67 14.71
C ASN A 74 8.80 0.33 14.02
N PRO A 75 8.29 1.49 13.56
CA PRO A 75 9.11 2.45 12.82
C PRO A 75 10.21 3.06 13.71
N PRO A 76 11.30 3.58 13.11
CA PRO A 76 12.18 4.51 13.80
C PRO A 76 11.43 5.76 14.26
N ASP A 77 11.96 6.47 15.27
CA ASP A 77 11.37 7.70 15.77
C ASP A 77 11.18 8.74 14.64
N GLY A 78 10.00 9.36 14.60
CA GLY A 78 9.65 10.34 13.57
C GLY A 78 9.30 9.76 12.20
N CYS A 79 9.40 8.44 11.99
CA CYS A 79 8.99 7.77 10.76
C CYS A 79 7.56 7.22 10.87
N LEU A 80 6.81 7.22 9.76
CA LEU A 80 5.54 6.52 9.69
C LEU A 80 5.77 5.00 9.57
N GLY A 81 4.99 4.21 10.30
CA GLY A 81 5.09 2.75 10.25
C GLY A 81 4.41 2.10 9.05
N ILE A 82 3.47 2.80 8.39
CA ILE A 82 2.63 2.24 7.34
C ILE A 82 2.53 3.22 6.18
N HIS A 83 2.91 2.76 5.00
CA HIS A 83 2.86 3.51 3.76
C HIS A 83 2.07 2.74 2.70
N VAL A 84 1.08 3.37 2.10
CA VAL A 84 0.33 2.82 0.98
C VAL A 84 0.91 3.37 -0.32
N ILE A 85 1.22 2.50 -1.26
CA ILE A 85 1.64 2.92 -2.61
C ILE A 85 0.39 3.42 -3.33
N VAL A 86 0.35 4.71 -3.68
CA VAL A 86 -0.78 5.36 -4.36
C VAL A 86 -0.32 5.85 -5.74
N PRO A 87 -0.83 5.26 -6.84
CA PRO A 87 -0.43 5.64 -8.19
C PRO A 87 -0.60 7.13 -8.46
N GLY A 88 0.46 7.80 -8.94
CA GLY A 88 0.48 9.24 -9.17
C GLY A 88 0.76 10.09 -7.93
N ARG A 89 0.86 9.50 -6.73
CA ARG A 89 1.10 10.23 -5.48
C ARG A 89 2.30 9.73 -4.68
N GLY A 90 2.72 8.48 -4.87
CA GLY A 90 3.90 7.90 -4.21
C GLY A 90 3.52 7.09 -2.97
N LEU A 91 4.17 7.35 -1.84
CA LEU A 91 3.89 6.69 -0.56
C LEU A 91 3.02 7.59 0.34
N CYS A 92 1.81 7.15 0.67
CA CYS A 92 0.88 7.92 1.51
C CYS A 92 0.60 7.19 2.83
N SER A 93 0.35 7.94 3.92
CA SER A 93 -0.27 7.35 5.11
C SER A 93 -1.66 6.78 4.75
N PRO A 94 -2.10 5.66 5.36
CA PRO A 94 -3.46 5.16 5.20
C PRO A 94 -4.53 6.18 5.66
N ASP A 95 -4.17 7.15 6.49
CA ASP A 95 -5.09 8.15 7.06
C ASP A 95 -5.26 9.40 6.18
N VAL A 96 -4.44 9.55 5.13
CA VAL A 96 -4.59 10.65 4.17
C VAL A 96 -5.99 10.63 3.57
N VAL A 97 -6.71 11.74 3.71
CA VAL A 97 -8.04 11.89 3.12
C VAL A 97 -7.90 12.18 1.64
N MET A 98 -8.66 11.44 0.83
CA MET A 98 -8.76 11.63 -0.61
C MET A 98 -10.22 11.87 -0.99
N ASP A 99 -10.42 12.84 -1.86
CA ASP A 99 -11.72 13.16 -2.45
C ASP A 99 -11.94 12.38 -3.75
N ARG A 100 -13.08 12.63 -4.39
CA ARG A 100 -13.46 11.96 -5.63
C ARG A 100 -12.52 12.28 -6.80
N ASP A 101 -12.05 13.51 -6.90
CA ASP A 101 -11.17 13.92 -8.00
C ASP A 101 -9.76 13.38 -7.82
N GLY A 102 -9.29 13.31 -6.58
CA GLY A 102 -8.09 12.57 -6.20
C GLY A 102 -8.18 11.11 -6.60
N LEU A 103 -9.27 10.41 -6.27
CA LEU A 103 -9.45 9.01 -6.64
C LEU A 103 -9.51 8.82 -8.17
N ARG A 104 -10.15 9.75 -8.90
CA ARG A 104 -10.14 9.74 -10.38
C ARG A 104 -8.74 9.95 -10.95
N ALA A 105 -7.95 10.84 -10.38
CA ALA A 105 -6.58 11.08 -10.80
C ALA A 105 -5.72 9.82 -10.61
N VAL A 106 -5.84 9.17 -9.44
CA VAL A 106 -5.16 7.89 -9.15
C VAL A 106 -5.57 6.80 -10.15
N ALA A 107 -6.88 6.68 -10.45
CA ALA A 107 -7.40 5.69 -11.39
C ALA A 107 -6.85 5.83 -12.83
N ARG A 108 -6.36 7.02 -13.20
CA ARG A 108 -5.79 7.31 -14.52
C ARG A 108 -4.30 7.00 -14.63
N VAL A 109 -3.65 6.54 -13.56
CA VAL A 109 -2.22 6.22 -13.55
C VAL A 109 -2.04 4.69 -13.54
N PRO A 110 -1.64 4.09 -14.67
CA PRO A 110 -1.26 2.68 -14.72
C PRO A 110 -0.14 2.34 -13.73
N VAL A 111 -0.27 1.20 -13.05
CA VAL A 111 0.77 0.65 -12.16
C VAL A 111 1.72 -0.19 -13.01
N ASP A 112 2.75 0.48 -13.54
CA ASP A 112 3.65 -0.05 -14.56
C ASP A 112 5.06 0.56 -14.34
N PRO A 113 6.13 -0.26 -14.21
CA PRO A 113 7.52 0.23 -14.08
C PRO A 113 7.93 1.28 -15.11
N ASP A 114 7.42 1.18 -16.34
CA ASP A 114 7.80 2.08 -17.44
C ASP A 114 7.04 3.41 -17.40
N ASN A 115 6.01 3.49 -16.56
CA ASN A 115 5.20 4.70 -16.41
C ASN A 115 5.77 5.65 -15.35
N ARG A 116 6.46 6.70 -15.81
CA ARG A 116 7.02 7.76 -14.94
C ARG A 116 6.02 8.43 -14.01
N ARG A 117 4.74 8.57 -14.42
CA ARG A 117 3.71 9.12 -13.53
C ARG A 117 3.44 8.23 -12.31
N TYR A 118 3.77 6.95 -12.40
CA TYR A 118 3.74 6.02 -11.28
C TYR A 118 5.10 5.94 -10.57
N THR A 119 6.20 5.76 -11.31
CA THR A 119 7.51 5.49 -10.71
C THR A 119 8.18 6.72 -10.10
N ASP A 120 8.09 7.91 -10.69
CA ASP A 120 8.74 9.12 -10.17
C ASP A 120 8.29 9.46 -8.72
N PRO A 121 6.98 9.58 -8.40
CA PRO A 121 6.56 9.87 -7.03
C PRO A 121 6.86 8.71 -6.07
N LEU A 122 6.79 7.46 -6.53
CA LEU A 122 7.15 6.31 -5.70
C LEU A 122 8.63 6.31 -5.34
N ARG A 123 9.51 6.55 -6.32
CA ARG A 123 10.95 6.62 -6.12
C ARG A 123 11.34 7.79 -5.23
N ARG A 124 10.74 8.97 -5.43
CA ARG A 124 10.93 10.14 -4.56
C ARG A 124 10.67 9.79 -3.09
N ASP A 125 9.51 9.22 -2.80
CA ASP A 125 9.13 8.95 -1.40
C ASP A 125 9.89 7.76 -0.82
N ALA A 126 10.22 6.76 -1.63
CA ALA A 126 11.10 5.67 -1.23
C ALA A 126 12.51 6.18 -0.87
N ALA A 127 13.03 7.19 -1.57
CA ALA A 127 14.32 7.80 -1.26
C ALA A 127 14.29 8.58 0.06
N LEU A 128 13.20 9.31 0.33
CA LEU A 128 12.99 9.97 1.63
C LEU A 128 12.91 8.97 2.78
N LEU A 129 12.24 7.85 2.56
CA LEU A 129 12.18 6.76 3.54
C LEU A 129 13.55 6.09 3.72
N ALA A 130 14.28 5.83 2.63
CA ALA A 130 15.62 5.25 2.67
C ALA A 130 16.62 6.10 3.47
N ALA A 131 16.44 7.42 3.51
CA ALA A 131 17.25 8.32 4.33
C ALA A 131 16.95 8.22 5.84
N GLN A 132 15.78 7.68 6.22
CA GLN A 132 15.36 7.52 7.61
C GLN A 132 15.63 6.13 8.18
N LEU A 133 15.83 5.12 7.31
CA LEU A 133 16.09 3.74 7.71
C LEU A 133 17.59 3.47 7.87
N HIS A 134 17.96 2.76 8.93
CA HIS A 134 19.31 2.24 9.13
C HIS A 134 19.51 0.88 8.44
N ALA A 135 20.76 0.40 8.40
CA ALA A 135 21.10 -0.87 7.75
C ALA A 135 20.44 -2.10 8.40
N GLY A 136 20.09 -2.01 9.70
CA GLY A 136 19.38 -3.06 10.44
C GLY A 136 17.86 -3.00 10.35
N ASP A 137 17.30 -2.02 9.64
CA ASP A 137 15.86 -1.82 9.53
C ASP A 137 15.28 -2.51 8.29
N ALA A 138 13.98 -2.77 8.33
CA ALA A 138 13.25 -3.40 7.23
C ALA A 138 12.10 -2.55 6.70
N ALA A 139 12.00 -2.45 5.38
CA ALA A 139 10.81 -2.05 4.66
C ALA A 139 10.12 -3.29 4.10
N VAL A 140 8.98 -3.68 4.67
CA VAL A 140 8.28 -4.93 4.31
C VAL A 140 7.15 -4.64 3.33
N LEU A 141 7.26 -5.15 2.10
CA LEU A 141 6.23 -5.02 1.08
C LEU A 141 5.12 -6.08 1.25
N LEU A 142 3.94 -5.63 1.68
CA LEU A 142 2.72 -6.43 1.71
C LEU A 142 1.93 -6.22 0.41
N GLY A 143 2.30 -6.95 -0.63
CA GLY A 143 1.71 -6.78 -1.95
C GLY A 143 1.75 -8.00 -2.84
N SER A 144 1.34 -7.80 -4.10
CA SER A 144 1.50 -8.79 -5.15
C SER A 144 2.99 -8.88 -5.51
N ILE A 145 3.66 -9.90 -5.01
CA ILE A 145 5.10 -10.15 -5.23
C ILE A 145 5.43 -10.87 -6.55
N ALA A 146 4.40 -11.30 -7.31
CA ALA A 146 4.58 -12.08 -8.53
C ALA A 146 4.94 -11.24 -9.77
N THR A 147 4.97 -9.91 -9.65
CA THR A 147 5.24 -8.98 -10.76
C THR A 147 6.23 -7.91 -10.32
N PRO A 148 7.13 -7.45 -11.21
CA PRO A 148 8.17 -6.49 -10.86
C PRO A 148 7.64 -5.09 -10.53
N LYS A 149 6.37 -4.78 -10.87
CA LYS A 149 5.77 -3.43 -10.78
C LYS A 149 5.92 -2.67 -9.45
N TYR A 150 6.10 -3.37 -8.34
CA TYR A 150 6.43 -2.75 -7.05
C TYR A 150 7.89 -3.00 -6.66
N LEU A 151 8.40 -4.19 -6.94
CA LEU A 151 9.73 -4.62 -6.53
C LEU A 151 10.83 -3.81 -7.23
N GLU A 152 10.76 -3.65 -8.54
CA GLU A 152 11.78 -2.94 -9.32
C GLU A 152 12.03 -1.49 -8.84
N PRO A 153 11.02 -0.59 -8.79
CA PRO A 153 11.27 0.79 -8.35
C PRO A 153 11.67 0.91 -6.87
N LEU A 154 11.36 -0.10 -6.04
CA LEU A 154 11.68 -0.09 -4.61
C LEU A 154 13.05 -0.72 -4.31
N THR A 155 13.42 -1.81 -4.98
CA THR A 155 14.70 -2.51 -4.79
C THR A 155 15.85 -1.59 -5.13
N ASP A 156 15.73 -0.79 -6.20
CA ASP A 156 16.76 0.17 -6.62
C ASP A 156 17.13 1.19 -5.52
N ILE A 157 16.23 1.43 -4.56
CA ILE A 157 16.36 2.51 -3.57
C ILE A 157 16.55 1.94 -2.16
N LEU A 158 15.74 0.97 -1.78
CA LEU A 158 15.77 0.37 -0.45
C LEU A 158 16.82 -0.74 -0.34
N GLY A 159 17.18 -1.37 -1.47
CA GLY A 159 18.21 -2.39 -1.56
C GLY A 159 17.94 -3.55 -0.59
N PRO A 160 18.95 -3.99 0.20
CA PRO A 160 18.82 -5.09 1.16
C PRO A 160 17.76 -4.88 2.25
N ARG A 161 17.30 -3.64 2.48
CA ARG A 161 16.26 -3.33 3.47
C ARG A 161 14.86 -3.68 2.98
N LEU A 162 14.67 -3.89 1.67
CA LEU A 162 13.38 -4.30 1.12
C LEU A 162 13.15 -5.79 1.37
N HIS A 163 12.05 -6.10 2.06
CA HIS A 163 11.67 -7.46 2.42
C HIS A 163 10.26 -7.80 1.92
N ILE A 164 10.00 -9.10 1.77
CA ILE A 164 8.68 -9.65 1.47
C ILE A 164 8.35 -10.81 2.42
N PRO A 165 7.07 -11.07 2.73
CA PRO A 165 6.69 -12.26 3.48
C PRO A 165 6.93 -13.54 2.67
N ARG A 166 7.69 -14.48 3.24
CA ARG A 166 7.99 -15.77 2.61
C ARG A 166 6.72 -16.56 2.31
N GLU A 167 5.75 -16.49 3.21
CA GLU A 167 4.48 -17.21 3.16
C GLU A 167 3.56 -16.72 2.03
N PHE A 168 3.89 -15.61 1.35
CA PHE A 168 3.10 -15.14 0.20
C PHE A 168 3.33 -15.98 -1.07
N VAL A 169 4.44 -16.73 -1.14
CA VAL A 169 4.75 -17.57 -2.29
C VAL A 169 3.68 -18.65 -2.44
N GLY A 170 3.10 -18.75 -3.64
CA GLY A 170 2.03 -19.72 -3.93
C GLY A 170 0.64 -19.36 -3.40
N LEU A 171 0.47 -18.21 -2.71
CA LEU A 171 -0.84 -17.78 -2.20
C LEU A 171 -1.48 -16.68 -3.07
N GLY A 172 -2.77 -16.88 -3.39
CA GLY A 172 -3.61 -15.84 -4.00
C GLY A 172 -3.95 -14.68 -3.04
N ASP A 173 -4.42 -13.56 -3.59
CA ASP A 173 -4.73 -12.33 -2.84
C ASP A 173 -5.60 -12.55 -1.59
N MET A 174 -6.70 -13.29 -1.74
CA MET A 174 -7.63 -13.53 -0.62
C MET A 174 -7.02 -14.41 0.47
N SER A 175 -6.28 -15.45 0.09
CA SER A 175 -5.56 -16.32 1.05
C SER A 175 -4.50 -15.55 1.82
N ARG A 176 -3.76 -14.65 1.15
CA ARG A 176 -2.82 -13.73 1.82
C ARG A 176 -3.54 -12.79 2.79
N GLY A 177 -4.69 -12.23 2.37
CA GLY A 177 -5.54 -11.40 3.22
C GLY A 177 -5.99 -12.12 4.50
N ALA A 178 -6.50 -13.34 4.36
CA ALA A 178 -6.93 -14.16 5.49
C ALA A 178 -5.77 -14.55 6.41
N LEU A 179 -4.61 -14.91 5.85
CA LEU A 179 -3.39 -15.21 6.59
C LEU A 179 -2.96 -14.02 7.46
N MET A 180 -2.87 -12.84 6.85
CA MET A 180 -2.48 -11.61 7.55
C MET A 180 -3.44 -11.25 8.69
N LEU A 181 -4.75 -11.38 8.49
CA LEU A 181 -5.74 -11.15 9.56
C LEU A 181 -5.59 -12.14 10.71
N ARG A 182 -5.35 -13.41 10.39
CA ARG A 182 -5.13 -14.46 11.39
C ARG A 182 -3.88 -14.16 12.21
N CYS A 183 -2.76 -13.85 11.54
CA CYS A 183 -1.50 -13.48 12.16
C CYS A 183 -1.65 -12.26 13.08
N ALA A 184 -2.31 -11.20 12.62
CA ALA A 184 -2.56 -10.00 13.43
C ALA A 184 -3.37 -10.33 14.69
N ARG A 185 -4.41 -11.17 14.57
CA ARG A 185 -5.22 -11.61 15.71
C ARG A 185 -4.44 -12.47 16.70
N GLU A 186 -3.52 -13.30 16.21
CA GLU A 186 -2.70 -14.21 17.01
C GLU A 186 -1.45 -13.54 17.61
N GLY A 187 -1.14 -12.29 17.24
CA GLY A 187 0.13 -11.65 17.61
C GLY A 187 1.34 -12.36 17.00
N ARG A 188 1.15 -13.10 15.91
CA ARG A 188 2.19 -13.92 15.27
C ARG A 188 2.63 -13.31 13.95
N GLU A 189 3.88 -12.88 13.92
CA GLU A 189 4.51 -12.32 12.75
C GLU A 189 4.81 -13.38 11.67
N LEU A 190 4.85 -12.94 10.41
CA LEU A 190 5.29 -13.71 9.24
C LEU A 190 6.81 -13.69 9.13
N THR A 191 7.35 -14.64 8.38
CA THR A 191 8.79 -14.70 8.12
C THR A 191 9.15 -13.77 6.96
N TYR A 192 10.07 -12.84 7.18
CA TYR A 192 10.55 -11.94 6.13
C TYR A 192 11.82 -12.43 5.47
N ILE A 193 11.86 -12.32 4.14
CA ILE A 193 13.06 -12.57 3.33
C ILE A 193 13.36 -11.32 2.50
N ALA A 194 14.64 -11.10 2.20
CA ALA A 194 15.05 -10.00 1.32
C ALA A 194 14.37 -10.17 -0.05
N ALA A 195 13.85 -9.07 -0.57
CA ALA A 195 13.33 -9.03 -1.93
C ALA A 195 14.49 -9.24 -2.90
N SER A 196 14.38 -10.25 -3.77
CA SER A 196 15.27 -10.41 -4.92
C SER A 196 14.46 -10.22 -6.19
N LEU A 197 14.99 -9.42 -7.11
CA LEU A 197 14.57 -9.51 -8.50
C LEU A 197 15.16 -10.82 -9.01
N GLN A 198 14.31 -11.82 -9.25
CA GLN A 198 14.74 -12.97 -10.04
C GLN A 198 15.16 -12.42 -11.41
N PRO A 199 16.38 -12.70 -11.91
CA PRO A 199 16.72 -12.32 -13.27
C PRO A 199 15.73 -13.02 -14.20
N SER A 200 15.10 -12.22 -15.06
CA SER A 200 14.27 -12.68 -16.18
C SER A 200 15.06 -13.55 -17.13
#